data_AF-A0A6L3AC29-F1
#
_entry.id   AF-A0A6L3AC29-F1
#
_cell.length_a   1.000
_cell.length_b   1.000
_cell.length_c   1.000
_cell.angle_alpha   90.00
_cell.angle_beta   90.00
_cell.angle_gamma   90.00
#
_symmetry.space_group_name_H-M   'P 1'
#
loop_
_entity.id
_entity.type
_entity.pdbx_description
1 polymer ?
#
loop_
_entity_poly.entity_id
_entity_poly.type
_entity_poly.pdbx_seq_one_letter_code
_entity_poly.pdbx_strand_id
1 'polypeptide(L)' 'MTEDIRAACVIGWPVEHSRSPLIHNYWIGKYQVAGEYRREA' A
#
# COMPACT_ATOMS: atom_id res chain seq x y z
N MET A 1 20.49 3.29 -10.94
CA MET A 1 19.32 2.64 -11.56
C MET A 1 18.18 2.84 -10.59
N THR A 2 17.19 3.66 -10.93
CA THR A 2 16.03 3.89 -10.06
C THR A 2 15.19 2.62 -10.07
N GLU A 3 15.17 1.88 -8.97
CA GLU A 3 14.24 0.77 -8.80
C GLU A 3 12.80 1.31 -8.85
N ASP A 4 12.03 0.79 -9.78
CA ASP A 4 10.64 1.19 -10.00
C ASP A 4 9.79 0.58 -8.88
N ILE A 5 9.50 1.36 -7.84
CA ILE A 5 8.73 0.91 -6.68
C ILE A 5 7.29 0.63 -7.14
N ARG A 6 6.87 -0.63 -7.00
CA ARG A 6 5.50 -1.02 -7.37
C ARG A 6 4.51 -0.47 -6.33
N ALA A 7 3.64 0.43 -6.76
CA ALA A 7 2.59 0.98 -5.92
C ALA A 7 1.25 0.25 -6.10
N ALA A 8 0.55 0.02 -5.00
CA ALA A 8 -0.85 -0.41 -4.96
C ALA A 8 -1.66 0.55 -4.06
N CYS A 9 -2.97 0.61 -4.25
CA CYS A 9 -3.82 1.44 -3.41
C CYS A 9 -5.24 0.88 -3.24
N VAL A 10 -5.93 1.37 -2.21
CA VAL A 10 -7.39 1.32 -2.10
C VAL A 10 -7.94 2.69 -2.45
N ILE A 11 -8.96 2.73 -3.32
CA ILE A 11 -9.58 3.95 -3.83
C ILE A 11 -11.04 3.99 -3.38
N GLY A 12 -11.50 5.09 -2.80
CA GLY A 12 -12.92 5.29 -2.50
C GLY A 12 -13.24 6.46 -1.56
N TRP A 13 -14.51 6.59 -1.19
CA TRP A 13 -14.97 7.58 -0.22
C TRP A 13 -16.06 6.97 0.67
N PRO A 14 -15.93 7.00 2.02
CA PRO A 14 -14.75 7.40 2.80
C PRO A 14 -13.68 6.28 2.88
N VAL A 15 -12.49 6.49 2.29
CA VAL A 15 -11.41 5.49 2.23
C VAL A 15 -10.73 5.24 3.58
N GLU A 16 -10.88 6.15 4.53
CA GLU A 16 -10.26 6.13 5.86
C GLU A 16 -10.68 4.91 6.68
N HIS A 17 -11.88 4.38 6.44
CA HIS A 17 -12.38 3.18 7.13
C HIS A 17 -11.73 1.89 6.63
N SER A 18 -11.03 1.92 5.49
CA SER A 18 -10.35 0.74 4.99
C SER A 18 -9.13 0.39 5.85
N ARG A 19 -9.12 -0.85 6.34
CA ARG A 19 -7.96 -1.45 7.05
C ARG A 19 -6.94 -2.05 6.08
N SER A 20 -7.21 -2.05 4.77
CA SER A 20 -6.30 -2.65 3.79
C SER A 20 -4.88 -2.07 3.84
N PRO A 21 -4.66 -0.75 4.02
CA PRO A 21 -3.30 -0.21 4.07
C PRO A 21 -2.49 -0.72 5.25
N LEU A 22 -3.13 -1.00 6.39
CA LEU A 22 -2.44 -1.56 7.56
C LEU A 22 -2.00 -3.01 7.29
N ILE A 23 -2.87 -3.81 6.70
CA ILE A 23 -2.61 -5.23 6.41
C ILE A 23 -1.52 -5.36 5.34
N HIS A 24 -1.64 -4.64 4.23
CA HIS A 24 -0.69 -4.76 3.11
C HIS A 24 0.69 -4.23 3.47
N ASN A 25 0.80 -3.08 4.15
CA ASN A 25 2.10 -2.55 4.54
C ASN A 25 2.81 -3.44 5.58
N TYR A 26 2.08 -4.14 6.46
CA TYR A 26 2.67 -5.15 7.35
C TYR A 26 3.39 -6.25 6.55
N TRP A 27 2.74 -6.81 5.53
CA TRP A 27 3.33 -7.89 4.74
C TRP A 27 4.45 -7.41 3.81
N ILE A 28 4.30 -6.23 3.22
CA ILE A 28 5.36 -5.57 2.43
C ILE A 28 6.63 -5.44 3.26
N GLY A 29 6.52 -4.89 4.49
CA GLY A 29 7.64 -4.78 5.41
C GLY A 29 8.18 -6.14 5.84
N LYS A 30 7.31 -7.10 6.14
CA LYS A 30 7.73 -8.45 6.58
C LYS A 30 8.53 -9.22 5.53
N TYR A 31 8.19 -9.08 4.26
CA TYR A 31 8.83 -9.80 3.15
C TYR A 31 9.82 -8.95 2.35
N GLN A 32 10.10 -7.71 2.80
CA GLN A 32 11.03 -6.79 2.12
C GLN A 32 10.68 -6.60 0.64
N VAL A 33 9.38 -6.51 0.34
CA VAL A 33 8.90 -6.27 -1.02
C VAL A 33 9.16 -4.81 -1.38
N ALA A 34 9.79 -4.56 -2.53
CA ALA A 34 9.98 -3.22 -3.08
C ALA A 34 8.64 -2.66 -3.61
N GLY A 35 7.77 -2.27 -2.69
CA GLY A 35 6.46 -1.73 -3.02
C GLY A 35 5.84 -0.96 -1.86
N GLU A 36 4.74 -0.27 -2.14
CA GLU A 36 3.99 0.47 -1.14
C GLU A 36 2.48 0.30 -1.34
N TYR A 37 1.71 0.46 -0.27
CA TYR A 37 0.25 0.42 -0.32
C TYR A 37 -0.37 1.70 0.25
N ARG A 38 -1.15 2.42 -0.58
CA ARG A 38 -1.69 3.75 -0.25
C ARG A 38 -3.22 3.78 -0.14
N ARG A 39 -3.74 4.89 0.38
CA ARG A 39 -5.16 5.30 0.31
C ARG A 39 -5.26 6.40 -0.73
N GLU A 40 -6.27 6.33 -1.59
CA GLU A 40 -6.59 7.36 -2.57
C GLU A 40 -8.10 7.63 -2.52
N ALA A 41 -8.51 8.87 -2.84
CA ALA A 41 -9.90 9.30 -2.83
C ALA A 41 -10.26 9.98 -4.15
#